data_AF-V2HSW8-F1
#
_entry.id   AF-V2HSW8-F1
#
_cell.length_a   1.000
_cell.length_b   1.000
_cell.length_c   1.000
_cell.angle_alpha   90.00
_cell.angle_beta   90.00
_cell.angle_gamma   90.00
#
_symmetry.space_group_name_H-M   'P 1'
#
loop_
_entity.id
_entity.type
_entity.pdbx_description
1 polymer ?
#
loop_
_entity_poly.entity_id
_entity_poly.type
_entity_poly.pdbx_seq_one_letter_code
_entity_poly.pdbx_strand_id
1 'polypeptide(L)' 'MNVPSYEVGRVAALTVRLMRASGLSHDDAVAALDLACRMMDDDMAPRPAGPVRAGAVRPPAAANPVRPGRQ' A
#
# COMPACT_ATOMS: atom_id res chain seq x y z
N MET A 1 -34.43 0.02 -13.07
CA MET A 1 -33.33 0.48 -12.20
C MET A 1 -32.37 -0.69 -12.05
N ASN A 2 -31.16 -0.59 -12.61
CA ASN A 2 -30.21 -1.71 -12.69
C ASN A 2 -29.71 -2.02 -11.28
N VAL A 3 -30.18 -3.11 -10.67
CA VAL A 3 -29.74 -3.48 -9.32
C VAL A 3 -28.26 -3.84 -9.41
N PRO A 4 -27.38 -3.24 -8.60
CA PRO A 4 -25.97 -3.62 -8.61
C PRO A 4 -25.88 -5.12 -8.32
N SER A 5 -25.03 -5.82 -9.09
CA SER A 5 -24.80 -7.26 -8.88
C SER A 5 -24.50 -7.52 -7.41
N TYR A 6 -24.91 -8.68 -6.89
CA TYR A 6 -24.67 -9.10 -5.51
C TYR A 6 -23.21 -8.87 -5.08
N GLU A 7 -22.27 -9.14 -5.99
CA GLU A 7 -20.84 -8.92 -5.80
C GLU A 7 -20.49 -7.44 -5.55
N VAL A 8 -21.07 -6.53 -6.33
CA VAL A 8 -20.89 -5.08 -6.17
C VAL A 8 -21.45 -4.62 -4.83
N GLY A 9 -22.64 -5.09 -4.46
CA GLY A 9 -23.25 -4.78 -3.16
C GLY A 9 -22.42 -5.29 -1.98
N ARG A 10 -21.86 -6.51 -2.09
CA ARG A 10 -20.99 -7.09 -1.06
C ARG A 10 -19.71 -6.29 -0.87
N VAL A 11 -19.05 -5.90 -1.96
CA VAL A 11 -17.83 -5.07 -1.90
C VAL A 11 -18.13 -3.72 -1.27
N ALA A 12 -19.21 -3.04 -1.69
CA ALA A 12 -19.61 -1.77 -1.11
C ALA A 12 -19.83 -1.87 0.41
N ALA A 13 -20.51 -2.93 0.86
CA ALA A 13 -20.74 -3.16 2.29
C ALA A 13 -19.43 -3.37 3.08
N LEU A 14 -18.46 -4.10 2.51
CA LEU A 14 -17.15 -4.29 3.12
C LEU A 14 -16.37 -2.98 3.22
N THR A 15 -16.35 -2.18 2.14
CA THR A 15 -15.68 -0.88 2.13
C THR A 15 -16.26 0.06 3.19
N VAL A 16 -17.59 0.12 3.31
CA VAL A 16 -18.25 0.94 4.35
C VAL A 16 -17.87 0.47 5.75
N ARG A 17 -17.80 -0.84 6.00
CA ARG A 17 -17.38 -1.39 7.29
C ARG A 17 -15.92 -1.06 7.58
N LEU A 18 -15.05 -1.14 6.57
CA LEU A 18 -13.64 -0.78 6.68
C LEU A 18 -13.47 0.69 7.04
N MET A 19 -14.19 1.59 6.35
CA MET A 19 -14.17 3.02 6.63
C MET A 19 -14.66 3.36 8.03
N ARG A 20 -15.69 2.67 8.52
CA ARG A 20 -16.17 2.87 9.90
C ARG A 20 -15.18 2.37 10.94
N ALA A 21 -14.39 1.35 10.63
CA ALA A 21 -13.41 0.76 11.53
C ALA A 21 -12.06 1.50 11.54
N SER A 22 -11.76 2.33 10.51
CA SER A 22 -10.46 3.00 10.38
C SER A 22 -10.26 4.16 11.35
N GLY A 23 -11.33 4.69 11.94
CA GLY A 23 -11.28 5.88 12.79
C GLY A 23 -11.03 7.19 12.02
N LEU A 24 -11.04 7.15 10.68
CA LEU A 24 -10.91 8.33 9.84
C LEU A 24 -12.18 9.20 9.91
N SER A 25 -12.01 10.50 9.68
CA SER A 25 -13.14 11.38 9.41
C SER A 25 -13.83 10.97 8.10
N HIS A 26 -15.06 11.43 7.89
CA HIS A 26 -15.79 11.11 6.66
C HIS A 26 -15.03 11.62 5.42
N ASP A 27 -14.53 12.85 5.46
CA ASP A 27 -13.78 13.47 4.37
C ASP A 27 -12.46 12.71 4.09
N ASP A 28 -11.72 12.32 5.12
CA ASP A 28 -10.48 11.55 4.96
C ASP A 28 -10.74 10.15 4.40
N ALA A 29 -11.84 9.51 4.82
CA ALA A 29 -12.23 8.20 4.30
C ALA A 29 -12.61 8.27 2.81
N VAL A 30 -13.27 9.35 2.38
CA VAL A 30 -13.58 9.59 0.95
C VAL A 30 -12.29 9.85 0.16
N ALA A 31 -11.39 10.69 0.66
CA ALA A 31 -10.11 10.94 0.03
C ALA A 31 -9.25 9.68 -0.10
N ALA A 32 -9.25 8.82 0.92
CA ALA A 32 -8.55 7.54 0.90
C ALA A 32 -9.15 6.56 -0.13
N LEU A 33 -10.48 6.53 -0.30
CA LEU A 33 -11.12 5.72 -1.32
C LEU A 33 -10.76 6.20 -2.73
N ASP A 34 -10.81 7.51 -2.96
CA ASP A 34 -10.48 8.10 -4.25
C ASP A 34 -9.02 7.80 -4.62
N LEU A 35 -8.09 7.90 -3.66
CA LEU A 35 -6.71 7.48 -3.83
C LEU A 35 -6.60 5.99 -4.19
N ALA A 36 -7.33 5.11 -3.49
CA ALA A 36 -7.33 3.68 -3.77
C ALA A 36 -7.83 3.36 -5.18
N CYS A 37 -8.87 4.06 -5.66
CA CYS A 37 -9.35 3.93 -7.04
C CYS A 37 -8.25 4.28 -8.04
N ARG A 38 -7.56 5.42 -7.86
CA ARG A 38 -6.44 5.81 -8.73
C ARG A 38 -5.30 4.80 -8.72
N MET A 39 -4.98 4.23 -7.55
CA MET A 39 -3.96 3.18 -7.45
C MET A 39 -4.33 1.90 -8.22
N MET A 40 -5.61 1.54 -8.25
CA MET A 40 -6.08 0.40 -9.05
C MET A 40 -5.96 0.69 -10.54
N ASP A 41 -6.26 1.91 -10.99
CA ASP A 41 -6.10 2.33 -12.38
C ASP A 41 -4.62 2.34 -12.80
N ASP A 42 -3.74 2.82 -11.92
CA ASP A 42 -2.28 2.85 -12.14
C ASP A 42 -1.66 1.44 -12.16
N ASP A 43 -2.17 0.51 -11.36
CA ASP A 43 -1.71 -0.90 -11.36
C ASP A 43 -2.12 -1.64 -12.64
N MET A 44 -3.25 -1.24 -13.23
CA MET A 44 -3.75 -1.77 -14.51
C MET A 44 -3.06 -1.13 -15.73
N ALA A 45 -2.36 -0.01 -15.55
CA ALA A 45 -1.54 0.56 -16.60
C ALA A 45 -0.34 -0.38 -16.88
N PRO A 46 -0.05 -0.74 -18.15
CA PRO A 46 1.12 -1.54 -18.47
C PRO A 46 2.35 -0.79 -17.97
N ARG A 47 2.95 -1.29 -16.89
CA ARG A 47 4.19 -0.73 -16.35
C ARG A 47 5.21 -0.81 -17.48
N PRO A 48 5.72 0.31 -18.02
CA PRO A 48 6.80 0.22 -18.98
C PRO A 48 7.93 -0.51 -18.27
N ALA A 49 8.40 -1.61 -18.86
CA ALA A 49 9.61 -2.30 -18.43
C ALA A 49 10.81 -1.37 -18.66
N GLY A 50 10.86 -0.25 -17.94
CA GLY A 50 12.04 0.59 -17.81
C GLY A 50 13.11 -0.21 -17.08
N PRO A 51 14.39 0.00 -17.40
CA PRO A 51 15.47 -0.86 -16.94
C PRO A 51 15.46 -0.92 -15.42
N VAL A 52 15.27 -2.13 -14.90
CA VAL A 52 15.46 -2.46 -13.50
C VAL A 52 16.88 -2.03 -13.17
N ARG A 53 17.07 -0.91 -12.46
CA ARG A 53 18.36 -0.58 -11.88
C ARG A 53 18.61 -1.59 -10.76
N ALA A 54 19.16 -2.75 -11.14
CA ALA A 54 19.89 -3.61 -10.24
C ALA A 54 21.09 -2.83 -9.71
N GLY A 55 20.89 -2.08 -8.63
CA GLY A 55 21.89 -1.14 -8.14
C GLY A 55 21.69 -0.80 -6.67
N ALA A 56 22.47 -1.47 -5.83
CA ALA A 56 22.76 -1.17 -4.43
C ALA A 56 21.70 -1.51 -3.38
N VAL A 57 21.50 -2.83 -3.15
CA VAL A 57 21.42 -3.30 -1.76
C VAL A 57 22.76 -2.96 -1.12
N ARG A 58 22.81 -1.91 -0.30
CA ARG A 58 23.91 -1.72 0.67
C ARG A 58 23.77 -2.82 1.73
N PRO A 59 24.73 -3.74 1.91
CA PRO A 59 24.73 -4.59 3.08
C PRO A 59 24.94 -3.72 4.34
N PRO A 60 24.31 -4.06 5.48
CA PRO A 60 24.55 -3.36 6.73
C PRO A 60 26.02 -3.59 7.14
N ALA A 61 26.73 -2.49 7.42
CA ALA A 61 28.11 -2.52 7.86
C ALA A 61 28.21 -3.20 9.23
N ALA A 62 28.58 -4.48 9.23
CA ALA A 62 29.08 -5.17 10.40
C ALA A 62 30.54 -4.76 10.63
N ALA A 63 30.80 -3.94 11.66
CA ALA A 63 32.08 -3.89 12.35
C ALA A 63 31.94 -3.08 13.64
N ASN A 64 31.55 -3.77 14.71
CA ASN A 64 31.76 -3.29 16.08
C ASN A 64 33.08 -3.93 16.56
N PRO A 65 34.22 -3.20 16.67
CA PRO A 65 35.39 -3.76 17.27
C PRO A 65 35.28 -3.65 18.80
N VAL A 66 34.78 -4.71 19.44
CA VAL A 66 35.09 -4.97 20.86
C VAL A 66 36.61 -5.11 20.95
N ARG A 67 37.27 -4.15 21.59
CA ARG A 67 38.68 -4.27 22.00
C ARG A 67 38.78 -5.40 23.04
N PRO A 68 39.58 -6.45 22.83
CA PRO A 68 39.94 -7.36 23.90
C PRO A 68 40.98 -6.66 24.80
N GLY A 69 40.74 -6.75 26.11
CA GLY A 69 41.62 -6.21 27.13
C GLY A 69 43.05 -6.74 27.03
N ARG A 70 44.01 -5.93 27.47
CA ARG A 70 45.35 -6.39 27.80
C ARG A 70 45.54 -6.33 29.31
N GLN A 71 45.91 -7.49 29.84
CA GLN A 71 46.58 -7.68 31.12
C GLN A 71 47.90 -6.93 31.16
#